data_AF-A0A6B8W3S8-F1
#
_entry.id   AF-A0A6B8W3S8-F1
#
_cell.length_a   1.000
_cell.length_b   1.000
_cell.length_c   1.000
_cell.angle_alpha   90.00
_cell.angle_beta   90.00
_cell.angle_gamma   90.00
#
_symmetry.space_group_name_H-M   'P 1'
#
loop_
_entity.id
_entity.type
_entity.pdbx_description
1 polymer ?
#
loop_
_entity_poly.entity_id
_entity_poly.type
_entity_poly.pdbx_seq_one_letter_code
_entity_poly.pdbx_strand_id
1 'polypeptide(L)'
;MKTPRSAGTTVLALGALGVVFGDIGTSPLYALHTAFSMKHNAVSPTPDNVYGIISMVLWTITLIVTCKYVILVTRADNQGQGGILALLALLRDRFHNHRRLGAVVGLLGMCGAALFYGDAVITPAISVLSAVEGLSVVSPNLSTWVVPISAVVLALIFALQPMGTGHMGLAFGPIMLLWFLVLVALGVPQIIAHPEILFSLSPHWAVALILNQPFQAFVLLGAVVLTVTGAEALYADMGHFGARPVRLAWFVVVMPALVIIYLGQGALVISHPDTVGNPMFHLAPPALQIPLLILATMATVIASQAVISGAFSLTRQAIHLNLLPRMLIRHTSRSEAGQIYLPLINLLLFFAVMALVFLFPSSEYLANAYGLAVTGTLVLVSIIFLIYAHFTWNWDWWRSSLFFLFIGVPEVFLLAANTTKILAGGWIPLLIAAILILFMLVWQWGSTQVRTRRRLLEGGLDHFLASLDDLGPHRVPGVAVFPHHNPDTVPLALLKCVADLGMLHSHVIIVRLVQRNLPSIPETQRVSVDLLGSASDGIVYVEIQLGYADEQDIPGNLRLALKQSEELDVDLDQATYFLSALTLRPARPHSLRGWRQGLFLSMDRNQATRTETFRLPPARTVVLGTELRI
;
A
#
# COMPACT_ATOMS: atom_id res chain seq x y z
N MET A 1 7.57 -2.79 32.44
CA MET A 1 8.20 -1.99 31.37
C MET A 1 7.24 -0.86 31.01
N LYS A 2 7.66 0.41 31.07
CA LYS A 2 6.79 1.56 30.73
C LYS A 2 6.38 1.41 29.27
N THR A 3 5.09 1.24 29.01
CA THR A 3 4.49 1.42 27.69
C THR A 3 4.99 2.74 27.11
N PRO A 4 5.34 2.81 25.81
CA PRO A 4 5.60 4.11 25.20
C PRO A 4 4.38 4.97 25.50
N ARG A 5 4.58 6.18 26.07
CA ARG A 5 3.49 7.13 26.30
C ARG A 5 2.74 7.23 24.99
N SER A 6 1.56 6.62 24.91
CA SER A 6 0.72 6.73 23.72
C SER A 6 0.55 8.22 23.52
N ALA A 7 1.06 8.76 22.41
CA ALA A 7 0.75 10.13 22.04
C ALA A 7 -0.77 10.30 22.19
N GLY A 8 -1.21 11.36 22.89
CA GLY A 8 -2.63 11.56 23.17
C GLY A 8 -3.43 11.45 21.87
N THR A 9 -4.62 10.87 21.92
CA THR A 9 -5.45 10.61 20.72
C THR A 9 -5.59 11.84 19.81
N THR A 10 -5.58 13.05 20.40
CA THR A 10 -5.57 14.34 19.68
C THR A 10 -4.29 14.59 18.87
N VAL A 11 -3.11 14.25 19.41
CA VAL A 11 -1.82 14.38 18.71
C VAL A 11 -1.76 13.40 17.55
N LEU A 12 -2.25 12.17 17.75
CA LEU A 12 -2.36 11.18 16.67
C LEU A 12 -3.40 11.59 15.63
N ALA A 13 -4.50 12.23 16.04
CA ALA A 13 -5.51 12.73 15.11
C ALA A 13 -4.96 13.90 14.27
N LEU A 14 -4.14 14.79 14.87
CA LEU A 14 -3.44 15.83 14.14
C LEU A 14 -2.42 15.25 13.15
N GLY A 15 -1.68 14.20 13.54
CA GLY A 15 -0.82 13.46 12.62
C GLY A 15 -1.60 12.81 11.47
N ALA A 16 -2.77 12.22 11.77
CA ALA A 16 -3.65 11.64 10.77
C ALA A 16 -4.20 12.68 9.79
N LEU A 17 -4.49 13.91 10.23
CA LEU A 17 -4.87 15.01 9.32
C LEU A 17 -3.81 15.26 8.25
N GLY A 18 -2.53 15.24 8.66
CA GLY A 18 -1.40 15.43 7.76
C GLY A 18 -1.24 14.28 6.77
N VAL A 19 -1.19 13.05 7.27
CA VAL A 19 -0.75 11.89 6.47
C VAL A 19 -1.91 11.15 5.79
N VAL A 20 -3.10 11.11 6.40
CA VAL A 20 -4.20 10.25 5.94
C VAL A 20 -5.19 11.01 5.05
N PHE A 21 -5.40 12.29 5.33
CA PHE A 21 -6.45 13.09 4.68
C PHE A 21 -5.94 14.14 3.70
N GLY A 22 -4.64 14.15 3.40
CA GLY A 22 -4.03 15.05 2.41
C GLY A 22 -4.69 14.92 1.04
N ASP A 23 -4.76 13.70 0.51
CA ASP A 23 -5.29 13.40 -0.83
C ASP A 23 -6.74 13.87 -1.00
N ILE A 24 -7.67 13.28 -0.24
CA ILE A 24 -9.08 13.66 -0.28
C ILE A 24 -9.30 15.15 0.06
N GLY A 25 -8.48 15.73 0.95
CA GLY A 25 -8.55 17.13 1.34
C GLY A 25 -8.19 18.11 0.21
N THR A 26 -7.43 17.64 -0.79
CA THR A 26 -7.05 18.45 -1.97
C THR A 26 -7.99 18.27 -3.16
N SER A 27 -8.89 17.28 -3.13
CA SER A 27 -9.90 17.06 -4.18
C SER A 27 -10.76 18.28 -4.57
N PRO A 28 -11.10 19.24 -3.67
CA PRO A 28 -11.86 20.43 -4.06
C PRO A 28 -11.15 21.32 -5.09
N LEU A 29 -9.83 21.17 -5.27
CA LEU A 29 -9.06 21.90 -6.29
C LEU A 29 -9.44 21.50 -7.72
N TYR A 30 -9.90 20.26 -7.94
CA TYR A 30 -10.12 19.72 -9.29
C TYR A 30 -11.47 19.05 -9.51
N ALA A 31 -12.15 18.57 -8.46
CA ALA A 31 -13.34 17.74 -8.61
C ALA A 31 -14.53 18.50 -9.23
N LEU A 32 -14.92 19.66 -8.67
CA LEU A 32 -16.02 20.44 -9.25
C LEU A 32 -15.64 21.12 -10.55
N HIS A 33 -14.40 21.60 -10.68
CA HIS A 33 -13.91 22.10 -11.98
C HIS A 33 -14.18 21.05 -13.06
N THR A 34 -13.75 19.80 -12.85
CA THR A 34 -13.97 18.71 -13.80
C THR A 34 -15.45 18.40 -14.01
N ALA A 35 -16.26 18.43 -12.95
CA ALA A 35 -17.70 18.16 -13.03
C ALA A 35 -18.44 19.16 -13.94
N PHE A 36 -18.02 20.43 -13.92
CA PHE A 36 -18.63 21.50 -14.72
C PHE A 36 -17.92 21.76 -16.06
N SER A 37 -16.64 21.43 -16.20
CA SER A 37 -15.83 21.69 -17.41
C SER A 37 -15.83 20.55 -18.44
N MET A 38 -16.40 19.38 -18.12
CA MET A 38 -16.44 18.25 -19.06
C MET A 38 -16.94 18.69 -20.44
N LYS A 39 -16.08 18.44 -21.44
CA LYS A 39 -16.04 18.90 -22.85
C LYS A 39 -17.30 18.77 -23.73
N HIS A 40 -18.49 18.67 -23.14
CA HIS A 40 -19.76 18.57 -23.82
C HIS A 40 -20.83 19.57 -23.34
N ASN A 41 -20.55 20.50 -22.42
CA ASN A 41 -21.57 21.40 -21.84
C ASN A 41 -22.86 20.63 -21.49
N ALA A 42 -22.73 19.39 -21.02
CA ALA A 42 -23.86 18.47 -20.97
C ALA A 42 -24.90 18.92 -19.93
N VAL A 43 -24.48 19.75 -18.97
CA VAL A 43 -25.32 20.29 -17.91
C VAL A 43 -25.05 21.79 -17.80
N SER A 44 -26.02 22.60 -18.20
CA SER A 44 -25.96 24.05 -17.94
C SER A 44 -25.91 24.28 -16.43
N PRO A 45 -25.12 25.25 -15.91
CA PRO A 45 -25.03 25.59 -14.50
C PRO A 45 -26.30 26.32 -14.02
N THR A 46 -27.45 25.66 -14.16
CA THR A 46 -28.72 26.12 -13.58
C THR A 46 -28.76 25.74 -12.09
N PRO A 47 -29.50 26.47 -11.25
CA PRO A 47 -29.59 26.18 -9.81
C PRO A 47 -29.95 24.72 -9.51
N ASP A 48 -30.95 24.16 -10.18
CA ASP A 48 -31.40 22.77 -9.98
C ASP A 48 -30.30 21.75 -10.29
N ASN A 49 -29.56 21.99 -11.37
CA ASN A 49 -28.45 21.13 -11.77
C ASN A 49 -27.30 21.22 -10.77
N VAL A 50 -26.98 22.42 -10.27
CA VAL A 50 -25.96 22.62 -9.24
C VAL A 50 -26.37 21.90 -7.95
N TYR A 51 -27.63 22.01 -7.50
CA TYR A 51 -28.11 21.27 -6.34
C TYR A 51 -27.99 19.76 -6.52
N GLY A 52 -28.31 19.24 -7.71
CA GLY A 52 -28.14 17.83 -8.06
C GLY A 52 -26.69 17.37 -8.01
N ILE A 53 -25.77 18.15 -8.60
CA ILE A 53 -24.33 17.85 -8.63
C ILE A 53 -23.76 17.85 -7.21
N ILE A 54 -23.99 18.90 -6.43
CA ILE A 54 -23.49 19.00 -5.05
C ILE A 54 -24.08 17.88 -4.20
N SER A 55 -25.38 17.58 -4.32
CA SER A 55 -26.00 16.46 -3.60
C SER A 55 -25.32 15.13 -3.96
N MET A 56 -25.03 14.89 -5.23
CA MET A 56 -24.33 13.69 -5.68
C MET A 56 -22.93 13.59 -5.07
N VAL A 57 -22.17 14.69 -5.03
CA VAL A 57 -20.85 14.77 -4.37
C VAL A 57 -20.96 14.42 -2.89
N LEU A 58 -21.84 15.08 -2.15
CA LEU A 58 -21.97 14.92 -0.71
C LEU A 58 -22.38 13.50 -0.33
N TRP A 59 -23.32 12.90 -1.06
CA TRP A 59 -23.76 11.53 -0.81
C TRP A 59 -22.73 10.49 -1.26
N THR A 60 -21.93 10.78 -2.29
CA THR A 60 -20.80 9.91 -2.68
C THR A 60 -19.73 9.89 -1.58
N ILE A 61 -19.34 11.05 -1.04
CA ILE A 61 -18.43 11.15 0.11
C ILE A 61 -19.01 10.45 1.35
N THR A 62 -20.31 10.64 1.61
CA THR A 62 -20.99 10.03 2.76
C THR A 62 -21.02 8.51 2.65
N LEU A 63 -21.43 7.95 1.51
CA LEU A 63 -21.57 6.50 1.36
C LEU A 63 -20.21 5.80 1.25
N ILE A 64 -19.31 6.32 0.43
CA ILE A 64 -18.03 5.66 0.15
C ILE A 64 -17.04 5.96 1.27
N VAL A 65 -16.75 7.22 1.53
CA VAL A 65 -15.68 7.57 2.48
C VAL A 65 -16.15 7.37 3.91
N THR A 66 -17.32 7.91 4.27
CA THR A 66 -17.80 7.84 5.66
C THR A 66 -18.31 6.44 6.02
N CYS A 67 -19.33 5.95 5.33
CA CYS A 67 -19.98 4.68 5.67
C CYS A 67 -19.09 3.47 5.36
N LYS A 68 -18.56 3.34 4.14
CA LYS A 68 -17.69 2.21 3.78
C LYS A 68 -16.32 2.32 4.45
N TYR A 69 -15.53 3.34 4.17
CA TYR A 69 -14.13 3.35 4.61
C TYR A 69 -13.99 3.62 6.11
N VAL A 70 -14.48 4.78 6.56
CA VAL A 70 -14.24 5.28 7.92
C VAL A 70 -14.98 4.47 8.98
N ILE A 71 -16.22 4.02 8.73
CA ILE A 71 -17.04 3.27 9.71
C ILE A 71 -16.83 1.75 9.61
N LEU A 72 -16.82 1.17 8.40
CA LEU A 72 -16.82 -0.29 8.21
C LEU A 72 -15.43 -0.86 7.98
N VAL A 73 -14.74 -0.46 6.90
CA VAL A 73 -13.51 -1.09 6.42
C VAL A 73 -12.34 -0.88 7.37
N THR A 74 -12.23 0.28 8.03
CA THR A 74 -11.19 0.51 9.08
C THR A 74 -11.30 -0.44 10.28
N ARG A 75 -12.40 -1.17 10.46
CA ARG A 75 -12.53 -2.20 11.50
C ARG A 75 -11.93 -3.55 11.09
N ALA A 76 -11.57 -3.72 9.82
CA ALA A 76 -10.99 -4.93 9.27
C ALA A 76 -9.48 -4.80 9.13
N ASP A 77 -8.75 -4.66 10.23
CA ASP A 77 -7.30 -4.51 10.22
C ASP A 77 -6.55 -5.84 10.36
N ASN A 78 -5.36 -5.93 9.75
CA ASN A 78 -4.44 -7.03 9.96
C ASN A 78 -3.25 -6.56 10.79
N GLN A 79 -3.26 -6.82 12.09
CA GLN A 79 -2.22 -6.37 13.03
C GLN A 79 -2.00 -4.84 12.95
N GLY A 80 -3.09 -4.06 12.91
CA GLY A 80 -3.07 -2.61 12.75
C GLY A 80 -2.96 -2.11 11.31
N GLN A 81 -2.56 -2.95 10.34
CA GLN A 81 -2.45 -2.54 8.94
C GLN A 81 -3.78 -2.65 8.20
N GLY A 82 -4.11 -1.65 7.39
CA GLY A 82 -5.21 -1.72 6.43
C GLY A 82 -4.70 -1.84 4.99
N GLY A 83 -5.62 -1.67 4.05
CA GLY A 83 -5.38 -1.83 2.61
C GLY A 83 -5.91 -3.16 2.04
N ILE A 84 -5.97 -3.24 0.72
CA ILE A 84 -6.52 -4.41 0.02
C ILE A 84 -5.70 -5.68 0.26
N LEU A 85 -4.37 -5.57 0.34
CA LEU A 85 -3.49 -6.69 0.65
C LEU A 85 -3.57 -7.12 2.11
N ALA A 86 -3.92 -6.22 3.04
CA ALA A 86 -4.21 -6.58 4.42
C ALA A 86 -5.50 -7.44 4.52
N LEU A 87 -6.56 -7.08 3.77
CA LEU A 87 -7.76 -7.91 3.66
C LEU A 87 -7.45 -9.29 3.07
N LEU A 88 -6.64 -9.33 2.00
CA LEU A 88 -6.19 -10.58 1.39
C LEU A 88 -5.42 -11.45 2.41
N ALA A 89 -4.56 -10.85 3.22
CA ALA A 89 -3.79 -11.56 4.24
C ALA A 89 -4.71 -12.20 5.31
N LEU A 90 -5.73 -11.48 5.79
CA LEU A 90 -6.71 -12.00 6.77
C LEU A 90 -7.51 -13.20 6.23
N LEU A 91 -7.75 -13.21 4.92
CA LEU A 91 -8.52 -14.26 4.26
C LEU A 91 -7.69 -15.52 3.94
N ARG A 92 -6.37 -15.40 3.89
CA ARG A 92 -5.46 -16.47 3.44
C ARG A 92 -5.59 -17.75 4.27
N ASP A 93 -5.66 -17.62 5.60
CA ASP A 93 -5.72 -18.77 6.51
C ASP A 93 -7.10 -19.45 6.51
N ARG A 94 -8.15 -18.73 6.10
CA ARG A 94 -9.51 -19.28 6.02
C ARG A 94 -9.76 -20.09 4.74
N PHE A 95 -8.94 -19.89 3.71
CA PHE A 95 -9.07 -20.57 2.43
C PHE A 95 -8.22 -21.83 2.26
N HIS A 96 -7.61 -22.35 3.33
CA HIS A 96 -6.88 -23.63 3.28
C HIS A 96 -7.72 -24.77 2.66
N ASN A 97 -9.02 -24.82 2.95
CA ASN A 97 -9.94 -25.83 2.40
C ASN A 97 -10.58 -25.43 1.06
N HIS A 98 -10.46 -24.18 0.61
CA HIS A 98 -11.14 -23.64 -0.58
C HIS A 98 -10.14 -23.13 -1.63
N ARG A 99 -9.36 -24.04 -2.24
CA ARG A 99 -8.26 -23.68 -3.17
C ARG A 99 -8.70 -22.77 -4.33
N ARG A 100 -9.88 -22.98 -4.92
CA ARG A 100 -10.40 -22.14 -6.02
C ARG A 100 -10.72 -20.72 -5.57
N LEU A 101 -11.43 -20.59 -4.44
CA LEU A 101 -11.80 -19.29 -3.88
C LEU A 101 -10.56 -18.51 -3.45
N GLY A 102 -9.59 -19.18 -2.80
CA GLY A 102 -8.31 -18.56 -2.46
C GLY A 102 -7.52 -18.05 -3.68
N ALA A 103 -7.55 -18.78 -4.80
CA ALA A 103 -6.92 -18.32 -6.05
C ALA A 103 -7.63 -17.10 -6.64
N VAL A 104 -8.97 -17.10 -6.66
CA VAL A 104 -9.77 -15.95 -7.15
C VAL A 104 -9.54 -14.72 -6.27
N VAL A 105 -9.62 -14.85 -4.95
CA VAL A 105 -9.40 -13.73 -4.02
C VAL A 105 -7.96 -13.21 -4.11
N GLY A 106 -6.98 -14.10 -4.27
CA GLY A 106 -5.59 -13.73 -4.55
C GLY A 106 -5.45 -12.89 -5.82
N LEU A 107 -6.13 -13.27 -6.91
CA LEU A 107 -6.16 -12.50 -8.15
C LEU A 107 -6.83 -11.14 -7.96
N LEU A 108 -7.98 -11.08 -7.27
CA LEU A 108 -8.67 -9.81 -6.98
C LEU A 108 -7.79 -8.86 -6.15
N GLY A 109 -7.09 -9.40 -5.15
CA GLY A 109 -6.15 -8.63 -4.33
C GLY A 109 -4.94 -8.12 -5.13
N MET A 110 -4.39 -8.94 -6.05
CA MET A 110 -3.36 -8.50 -6.99
C MET A 110 -3.87 -7.38 -7.92
N CYS A 111 -5.07 -7.53 -8.47
CA CYS A 111 -5.67 -6.51 -9.33
C CYS A 111 -5.85 -5.18 -8.60
N GLY A 112 -6.42 -5.19 -7.39
CA GLY A 112 -6.64 -3.92 -6.68
C GLY A 112 -5.36 -3.31 -6.12
N ALA A 113 -4.36 -4.13 -5.75
CA ALA A 113 -3.03 -3.61 -5.43
C ALA A 113 -2.39 -2.94 -6.66
N ALA A 114 -2.51 -3.53 -7.84
CA ALA A 114 -1.96 -2.97 -9.07
C ALA A 114 -2.69 -1.69 -9.53
N LEU A 115 -4.02 -1.62 -9.36
CA LEU A 115 -4.79 -0.39 -9.62
C LEU A 115 -4.43 0.73 -8.64
N PHE A 116 -4.16 0.41 -7.37
CA PHE A 116 -3.64 1.38 -6.39
C PHE A 116 -2.27 1.96 -6.80
N TYR A 117 -1.39 1.16 -7.41
CA TYR A 117 -0.16 1.74 -8.00
C TYR A 117 -0.43 2.68 -9.16
N GLY A 118 -1.46 2.41 -9.96
CA GLY A 118 -1.92 3.32 -11.00
C GLY A 118 -2.35 4.67 -10.42
N ASP A 119 -3.12 4.63 -9.33
CA ASP A 119 -3.47 5.81 -8.53
C ASP A 119 -2.23 6.54 -7.98
N ALA A 120 -1.27 5.80 -7.42
CA ALA A 120 -0.04 6.38 -6.87
C ALA A 120 0.87 7.11 -7.88
N VAL A 121 0.71 6.84 -9.17
CA VAL A 121 1.37 7.58 -10.25
C VAL A 121 0.60 8.84 -10.64
N ILE A 122 -0.73 8.84 -10.51
CA ILE A 122 -1.57 9.92 -11.03
C ILE A 122 -1.82 10.99 -9.96
N THR A 123 -2.05 10.60 -8.71
CA THR A 123 -2.41 11.52 -7.63
C THR A 123 -1.40 12.65 -7.41
N PRO A 124 -0.07 12.39 -7.38
CA PRO A 124 0.90 13.48 -7.26
C PRO A 124 0.84 14.46 -8.43
N ALA A 125 0.67 13.94 -9.65
CA ALA A 125 0.62 14.76 -10.85
C ALA A 125 -0.64 15.63 -10.88
N ILE A 126 -1.84 15.07 -10.66
CA ILE A 126 -3.10 15.84 -10.71
C ILE A 126 -3.16 16.85 -9.58
N SER A 127 -2.78 16.46 -8.36
CA SER A 127 -2.87 17.33 -7.19
C SER A 127 -1.93 18.53 -7.33
N VAL A 128 -0.65 18.30 -7.64
CA VAL A 128 0.32 19.40 -7.78
C VAL A 128 -0.04 20.29 -8.97
N LEU A 129 -0.43 19.71 -10.11
CA LEU A 129 -0.81 20.48 -11.29
C LEU A 129 -2.04 21.36 -11.00
N SER A 130 -3.09 20.82 -10.37
CA SER A 130 -4.29 21.59 -10.02
C SER A 130 -4.04 22.69 -9.00
N ALA A 131 -3.12 22.50 -8.04
CA ALA A 131 -2.71 23.59 -7.16
C ALA A 131 -2.02 24.70 -7.96
N VAL A 132 -1.02 24.36 -8.79
CA VAL A 132 -0.23 25.33 -9.54
C VAL A 132 -1.05 26.03 -10.64
N GLU A 133 -2.08 25.38 -11.20
CA GLU A 133 -3.02 25.99 -12.14
C GLU A 133 -3.77 27.21 -11.59
N GLY A 134 -3.84 27.36 -10.26
CA GLY A 134 -4.31 28.60 -9.62
C GLY A 134 -3.54 29.85 -10.04
N LEU A 135 -2.30 29.69 -10.52
CA LEU A 135 -1.49 30.78 -11.07
C LEU A 135 -2.15 31.44 -12.30
N SER A 136 -2.90 30.66 -13.09
CA SER A 136 -3.63 31.16 -14.25
C SER A 136 -4.81 32.07 -13.85
N VAL A 137 -5.34 31.93 -12.63
CA VAL A 137 -6.38 32.80 -12.07
C VAL A 137 -5.79 34.14 -11.64
N VAL A 138 -4.57 34.13 -11.08
CA VAL A 138 -3.84 35.34 -10.68
C VAL A 138 -3.39 36.14 -11.89
N SER A 139 -2.82 35.47 -12.91
CA SER A 139 -2.44 36.10 -14.17
C SER A 139 -2.42 35.09 -15.33
N PRO A 140 -3.20 35.30 -16.40
CA PRO A 140 -3.22 34.39 -17.55
C PRO A 140 -1.85 34.17 -18.22
N ASN A 141 -0.96 35.17 -18.18
CA ASN A 141 0.39 35.08 -18.76
C ASN A 141 1.30 34.08 -18.04
N LEU A 142 0.97 33.70 -16.80
CA LEU A 142 1.75 32.76 -16.01
C LEU A 142 1.34 31.29 -16.25
N SER A 143 0.34 31.04 -17.08
CA SER A 143 -0.11 29.68 -17.45
C SER A 143 1.00 28.81 -18.06
N THR A 144 1.96 29.42 -18.77
CA THR A 144 3.14 28.72 -19.34
C THR A 144 4.11 28.18 -18.28
N TRP A 145 4.07 28.73 -17.06
CA TRP A 145 4.92 28.31 -15.95
C TRP A 145 4.32 27.18 -15.10
N VAL A 146 3.06 26.79 -15.36
CA VAL A 146 2.36 25.76 -14.57
C VAL A 146 3.09 24.42 -14.61
N VAL A 147 3.44 23.93 -15.81
CA VAL A 147 4.13 22.64 -15.97
C VAL A 147 5.57 22.68 -15.40
N PRO A 148 6.42 23.69 -15.70
CA PRO A 148 7.75 23.80 -15.10
C PRO A 148 7.73 23.85 -13.56
N ILE A 149 6.84 24.66 -12.96
CA ILE A 149 6.75 24.77 -11.50
C ILE A 149 6.30 23.44 -10.89
N SER A 150 5.29 22.78 -11.48
CA SER A 150 4.81 21.48 -11.02
C SER A 150 5.91 20.41 -11.07
N ALA A 151 6.68 20.38 -12.15
CA ALA A 151 7.82 19.48 -12.32
C ALA A 151 8.91 19.71 -11.24
N VAL A 152 9.21 20.97 -10.90
CA VAL A 152 10.17 21.30 -9.83
C VAL A 152 9.65 20.86 -8.46
N VAL A 153 8.37 21.13 -8.16
CA VAL A 153 7.74 20.71 -6.90
C VAL A 153 7.77 19.18 -6.76
N LEU A 154 7.41 18.44 -7.80
CA LEU A 154 7.44 16.99 -7.81
C LEU A 154 8.86 16.43 -7.69
N ALA A 155 9.84 17.00 -8.40
CA ALA A 155 11.24 16.61 -8.25
C ALA A 155 11.74 16.79 -6.81
N LEU A 156 11.37 17.90 -6.16
CA LEU A 156 11.70 18.14 -4.77
C LEU A 156 11.03 17.12 -3.83
N ILE A 157 9.73 16.84 -4.04
CA ILE A 157 8.98 15.81 -3.28
C ILE A 157 9.70 14.47 -3.33
N PHE A 158 10.12 14.01 -4.51
CA PHE A 158 10.79 12.71 -4.71
C PHE A 158 12.23 12.70 -4.21
N ALA A 159 12.95 13.82 -4.29
CA ALA A 159 14.31 13.97 -3.78
C ALA A 159 14.37 13.92 -2.25
N LEU A 160 13.32 14.39 -1.57
CA LEU A 160 13.24 14.43 -0.10
C LEU A 160 12.78 13.11 0.54
N GLN A 161 12.29 12.15 -0.24
CA GLN A 161 11.82 10.83 0.25
C GLN A 161 12.83 10.05 1.11
N PRO A 162 14.14 10.03 0.82
CA PRO A 162 15.12 9.32 1.65
C PRO A 162 15.22 9.84 3.09
N MET A 163 14.84 11.10 3.33
CA MET A 163 14.88 11.72 4.67
C MET A 163 13.76 11.19 5.58
N GLY A 164 12.75 10.52 4.99
CA GLY A 164 11.63 9.92 5.71
C GLY A 164 10.59 10.91 6.23
N THR A 165 9.41 10.37 6.54
CA THR A 165 8.28 11.16 7.07
C THR A 165 8.42 11.50 8.56
N GLY A 166 9.41 10.93 9.27
CA GLY A 166 9.60 11.15 10.71
C GLY A 166 9.91 12.59 11.11
N HIS A 167 10.76 13.29 10.35
CA HIS A 167 11.12 14.69 10.65
C HIS A 167 10.14 15.70 10.01
N MET A 168 9.54 15.37 8.86
CA MET A 168 8.61 16.26 8.14
C MET A 168 7.16 16.11 8.62
N GLY A 169 6.77 14.94 9.13
CA GLY A 169 5.39 14.61 9.52
C GLY A 169 4.84 15.43 10.68
N LEU A 170 5.70 16.02 11.52
CA LEU A 170 5.29 16.92 12.59
C LEU A 170 4.66 18.21 12.05
N ALA A 171 5.12 18.71 10.89
CA ALA A 171 4.59 19.91 10.26
C ALA A 171 3.34 19.64 9.40
N PHE A 172 3.16 18.41 8.91
CA PHE A 172 2.05 18.07 8.00
C PHE A 172 0.68 18.25 8.65
N GLY A 173 0.53 17.81 9.91
CA GLY A 173 -0.73 17.95 10.65
C GLY A 173 -1.21 19.41 10.78
N PRO A 174 -0.39 20.33 11.32
CA PRO A 174 -0.72 21.75 11.40
C PRO A 174 -1.02 22.41 10.05
N ILE A 175 -0.25 22.11 9.00
CA ILE A 175 -0.48 22.67 7.66
C ILE A 175 -1.83 22.21 7.11
N MET A 176 -2.14 20.91 7.23
CA MET A 176 -3.44 20.38 6.78
C MET A 176 -4.60 20.92 7.61
N LEU A 177 -4.43 21.09 8.92
CA LEU A 177 -5.44 21.73 9.75
C LEU A 177 -5.71 23.18 9.29
N LEU A 178 -4.65 23.95 9.00
CA LEU A 178 -4.79 25.29 8.43
C LEU A 178 -5.50 25.25 7.08
N TRP A 179 -5.15 24.31 6.20
CA TRP A 179 -5.84 24.11 4.92
C TRP A 179 -7.35 23.89 5.11
N PHE A 180 -7.75 22.94 5.96
CA PHE A 180 -9.18 22.68 6.22
C PHE A 180 -9.90 23.89 6.85
N LEU A 181 -9.24 24.64 7.72
CA LEU A 181 -9.80 25.88 8.27
C LEU A 181 -10.01 26.94 7.19
N VAL A 182 -9.06 27.08 6.25
CA VAL A 182 -9.20 27.99 5.10
C VAL A 182 -10.34 27.53 4.18
N LEU A 183 -10.52 26.23 3.94
CA LEU A 183 -11.67 25.71 3.18
C LEU A 183 -13.00 26.15 3.82
N VAL A 184 -13.12 26.01 5.14
CA VAL A 184 -14.30 26.48 5.88
C VAL A 184 -14.48 27.98 5.76
N ALA A 185 -13.40 28.76 5.95
CA ALA A 185 -13.44 30.21 5.89
C ALA A 185 -13.84 30.76 4.50
N LEU A 186 -13.49 30.05 3.43
CA LEU A 186 -13.88 30.39 2.05
C LEU A 186 -15.30 29.94 1.71
N GLY A 187 -15.74 28.79 2.22
CA GLY A 187 -17.07 28.25 1.92
C GLY A 187 -18.22 28.93 2.66
N VAL A 188 -18.05 29.25 3.95
CA VAL A 188 -19.11 29.82 4.80
C VAL A 188 -19.69 31.12 4.24
N PRO A 189 -18.90 32.12 3.79
CA PRO A 189 -19.45 33.36 3.25
C PRO A 189 -20.37 33.15 2.04
N GLN A 190 -20.06 32.19 1.16
CA GLN A 190 -20.89 31.89 -0.01
C GLN A 190 -22.21 31.22 0.38
N ILE A 191 -22.18 30.33 1.38
CA ILE A 191 -23.40 29.70 1.92
C ILE A 191 -24.30 30.76 2.58
N ILE A 192 -23.73 31.73 3.29
CA ILE A 192 -24.49 32.83 3.88
C ILE A 192 -25.13 33.70 2.78
N ALA A 193 -24.41 33.95 1.68
CA ALA A 193 -24.92 34.72 0.56
C ALA A 193 -26.03 33.99 -0.23
N HIS A 194 -25.97 32.65 -0.30
CA HIS A 194 -26.93 31.80 -1.02
C HIS A 194 -27.38 30.61 -0.15
N PRO A 195 -28.20 30.84 0.89
CA PRO A 195 -28.60 29.80 1.86
C PRO A 195 -29.39 28.65 1.24
N GLU A 196 -30.02 28.86 0.08
CA GLU A 196 -30.76 27.83 -0.66
C GLU A 196 -29.86 26.67 -1.09
N ILE A 197 -28.53 26.87 -1.17
CA ILE A 197 -27.59 25.79 -1.45
C ILE A 197 -27.68 24.64 -0.44
N LEU A 198 -28.14 24.91 0.79
CA LEU A 198 -28.34 23.88 1.82
C LEU A 198 -29.37 22.82 1.41
N PHE A 199 -30.26 23.10 0.46
CA PHE A 199 -31.17 22.10 -0.06
C PHE A 199 -30.44 20.92 -0.70
N SER A 200 -29.24 21.11 -1.24
CA SER A 200 -28.42 20.04 -1.83
C SER A 200 -27.96 18.99 -0.80
N LEU A 201 -28.07 19.25 0.51
CA LEU A 201 -27.80 18.25 1.55
C LEU A 201 -28.73 17.03 1.44
N SER A 202 -29.97 17.24 0.99
CA SER A 202 -30.94 16.15 0.87
C SER A 202 -30.70 15.35 -0.43
N PRO A 203 -30.68 14.00 -0.38
CA PRO A 203 -30.36 13.14 -1.52
C PRO A 203 -31.39 13.25 -2.66
N HIS A 204 -32.56 13.84 -2.38
CA HIS A 204 -33.60 14.06 -3.38
C HIS A 204 -33.11 14.81 -4.63
N TRP A 205 -32.17 15.75 -4.51
CA TRP A 205 -31.65 16.49 -5.67
C TRP A 205 -30.77 15.61 -6.55
N ALA A 206 -29.91 14.77 -5.96
CA ALA A 206 -29.15 13.79 -6.73
C ALA A 206 -30.08 12.80 -7.44
N VAL A 207 -31.11 12.28 -6.74
CA VAL A 207 -32.10 11.37 -7.33
C VAL A 207 -32.90 12.06 -8.43
N ALA A 208 -33.34 13.31 -8.21
CA ALA A 208 -34.07 14.09 -9.20
C ALA A 208 -33.22 14.33 -10.46
N LEU A 209 -31.93 14.67 -10.30
CA LEU A 209 -31.01 14.82 -11.43
C LEU A 209 -30.87 13.51 -12.21
N ILE A 210 -30.74 12.37 -11.52
CA ILE A 210 -30.66 11.04 -12.16
C ILE A 210 -31.94 10.70 -12.92
N LEU A 211 -33.12 10.99 -12.35
CA LEU A 211 -34.40 10.67 -12.98
C LEU A 211 -34.73 11.61 -14.15
N ASN A 212 -34.42 12.90 -14.01
CA ASN A 212 -34.74 13.91 -15.02
C ASN A 212 -33.73 13.93 -16.17
N GLN A 213 -32.45 13.67 -15.88
CA GLN A 213 -31.34 13.77 -16.84
C GLN A 213 -30.39 12.55 -16.71
N PRO A 214 -30.86 11.31 -16.96
CA PRO A 214 -30.12 10.09 -16.63
C PRO A 214 -28.77 9.98 -17.34
N PHE A 215 -28.70 10.36 -18.62
CA PHE A 215 -27.44 10.32 -19.37
C PHE A 215 -26.41 11.33 -18.83
N GLN A 216 -26.86 12.54 -18.50
CA GLN A 216 -25.99 13.61 -18.00
C GLN A 216 -25.51 13.29 -16.57
N ALA A 217 -26.41 12.79 -15.72
CA ALA A 217 -26.07 12.30 -14.39
C ALA A 217 -25.06 11.13 -14.46
N PHE A 218 -25.21 10.22 -15.42
CA PHE A 218 -24.26 9.13 -15.64
C PHE A 218 -22.88 9.63 -16.06
N VAL A 219 -22.80 10.61 -16.97
CA VAL A 219 -21.54 11.23 -17.36
C VAL A 219 -20.91 11.95 -16.16
N LEU A 220 -21.70 12.71 -15.40
CA LEU A 220 -21.27 13.45 -14.22
C LEU A 220 -20.66 12.55 -13.12
N LEU A 221 -21.18 11.34 -12.92
CA LEU A 221 -20.59 10.34 -12.01
C LEU A 221 -19.10 10.09 -12.32
N GLY A 222 -18.71 10.18 -13.59
CA GLY A 222 -17.31 10.08 -14.03
C GLY A 222 -16.41 11.23 -13.57
N ALA A 223 -16.96 12.35 -13.11
CA ALA A 223 -16.22 13.45 -12.47
C ALA A 223 -16.40 13.41 -10.94
N VAL A 224 -17.58 13.05 -10.43
CA VAL A 224 -17.87 12.97 -8.99
C VAL A 224 -16.95 11.98 -8.27
N VAL A 225 -16.46 10.93 -8.95
CA VAL A 225 -15.44 10.02 -8.40
C VAL A 225 -14.24 10.76 -7.80
N LEU A 226 -13.86 11.91 -8.38
CA LEU A 226 -12.71 12.70 -7.95
C LEU A 226 -12.83 13.26 -6.53
N THR A 227 -14.03 13.21 -5.95
CA THR A 227 -14.31 13.68 -4.58
C THR A 227 -14.02 12.64 -3.51
N VAL A 228 -13.83 11.38 -3.91
CA VAL A 228 -13.59 10.24 -2.99
C VAL A 228 -12.23 9.59 -3.19
N THR A 229 -11.37 10.24 -3.97
CA THR A 229 -9.99 9.83 -4.21
C THR A 229 -9.19 9.93 -2.91
N GLY A 230 -8.32 8.96 -2.67
CA GLY A 230 -7.59 8.84 -1.41
C GLY A 230 -8.34 8.12 -0.29
N ALA A 231 -9.57 7.64 -0.52
CA ALA A 231 -10.27 6.78 0.44
C ALA A 231 -9.52 5.44 0.64
N GLU A 232 -8.94 4.89 -0.42
CA GLU A 232 -8.03 3.74 -0.34
C GLU A 232 -6.72 4.04 0.38
N ALA A 233 -6.12 5.21 0.15
CA ALA A 233 -4.91 5.64 0.85
C ALA A 233 -5.18 5.75 2.37
N LEU A 234 -6.35 6.30 2.74
CA LEU A 234 -6.80 6.34 4.14
C LEU A 234 -6.80 4.95 4.78
N TYR A 235 -7.24 3.94 4.05
CA TYR A 235 -7.27 2.58 4.57
C TYR A 235 -5.87 1.97 4.64
N ALA A 236 -5.01 2.19 3.64
CA ALA A 236 -3.64 1.69 3.63
C ALA A 236 -2.79 2.30 4.77
N ASP A 237 -2.93 3.59 5.05
CA ASP A 237 -2.16 4.33 6.06
C ASP A 237 -2.71 4.22 7.49
N MET A 238 -3.75 3.41 7.69
CA MET A 238 -4.23 3.08 9.04
C MET A 238 -3.14 2.42 9.91
N GLY A 239 -2.14 1.78 9.29
CA GLY A 239 -1.01 1.14 9.96
C GLY A 239 -0.20 2.05 10.91
N HIS A 240 -0.24 3.37 10.71
CA HIS A 240 0.55 4.33 11.49
C HIS A 240 -0.23 4.99 12.62
N PHE A 241 -1.54 5.16 12.48
CA PHE A 241 -2.36 5.94 13.43
C PHE A 241 -3.47 5.12 14.11
N GLY A 242 -3.90 4.02 13.48
CA GLY A 242 -5.04 3.21 13.92
C GLY A 242 -6.41 3.86 13.62
N ALA A 243 -7.47 3.06 13.75
CA ALA A 243 -8.81 3.47 13.33
C ALA A 243 -9.46 4.60 14.16
N ARG A 244 -9.09 4.76 15.44
CA ARG A 244 -9.72 5.78 16.32
C ARG A 244 -9.28 7.22 15.97
N PRO A 245 -7.98 7.55 15.86
CA PRO A 245 -7.55 8.89 15.46
C PRO A 245 -8.03 9.28 14.07
N VAL A 246 -8.02 8.34 13.11
CA VAL A 246 -8.54 8.55 11.75
C VAL A 246 -10.01 8.95 11.77
N ARG A 247 -10.86 8.23 12.53
CA ARG A 247 -12.28 8.58 12.69
C ARG A 247 -12.49 9.94 13.32
N LEU A 248 -11.72 10.28 14.36
CA LEU A 248 -11.84 11.58 15.02
C LEU A 248 -11.50 12.73 14.07
N ALA A 249 -10.38 12.63 13.35
CA ALA A 249 -9.98 13.61 12.35
C ALA A 249 -11.03 13.77 11.24
N TRP A 250 -11.60 12.66 10.76
CA TRP A 250 -12.65 12.69 9.74
C TRP A 250 -13.90 13.45 10.19
N PHE A 251 -14.51 13.05 11.30
CA PHE A 251 -15.80 13.60 11.73
C PHE A 251 -15.71 15.02 12.29
N VAL A 252 -14.56 15.41 12.88
CA VAL A 252 -14.42 16.71 13.52
C VAL A 252 -13.93 17.79 12.55
N VAL A 253 -13.04 17.44 11.61
CA VAL A 253 -12.36 18.43 10.76
C VAL A 253 -12.64 18.20 9.28
N VAL A 254 -12.32 17.02 8.77
CA VAL A 254 -12.24 16.79 7.31
C VAL A 254 -13.62 16.80 6.67
N MET A 255 -14.56 15.98 7.17
CA MET A 255 -15.90 15.88 6.62
C MET A 255 -16.64 17.23 6.69
N PRO A 256 -16.70 17.94 7.84
CA PRO A 256 -17.32 19.27 7.89
C PRO A 256 -16.69 20.26 6.91
N ALA A 257 -15.36 20.30 6.81
CA ALA A 257 -14.67 21.21 5.89
C ALA A 257 -14.99 20.89 4.42
N LEU A 258 -14.99 19.61 4.03
CA LEU A 258 -15.35 19.19 2.67
C LEU A 258 -16.81 19.50 2.33
N VAL A 259 -17.74 19.24 3.25
CA VAL A 259 -19.16 19.58 3.04
C VAL A 259 -19.32 21.09 2.82
N ILE A 260 -18.70 21.90 3.67
CA ILE A 260 -18.80 23.37 3.60
C ILE A 260 -18.18 23.91 2.31
N ILE A 261 -17.00 23.44 1.89
CA ILE A 261 -16.37 23.95 0.68
C ILE A 261 -17.12 23.54 -0.58
N TYR A 262 -17.65 22.32 -0.67
CA TYR A 262 -18.43 21.90 -1.84
C TYR A 262 -19.75 22.67 -1.95
N LEU A 263 -20.43 22.92 -0.82
CA LEU A 263 -21.58 23.83 -0.78
C LEU A 263 -21.17 25.25 -1.21
N GLY A 264 -20.06 25.79 -0.69
CA GLY A 264 -19.58 27.12 -1.04
C GLY A 264 -19.21 27.28 -2.52
N GLN A 265 -18.55 26.28 -3.12
CA GLN A 265 -18.26 26.26 -4.55
C GLN A 265 -19.54 26.18 -5.39
N GLY A 266 -20.52 25.36 -4.98
CA GLY A 266 -21.83 25.30 -5.63
C GLY A 266 -22.57 26.64 -5.59
N ALA A 267 -22.61 27.29 -4.43
CA ALA A 267 -23.17 28.62 -4.26
C ALA A 267 -22.50 29.63 -5.18
N LEU A 268 -21.16 29.66 -5.24
CA LEU A 268 -20.41 30.55 -6.12
C LEU A 268 -20.77 30.35 -7.61
N VAL A 269 -20.88 29.10 -8.06
CA VAL A 269 -21.20 28.77 -9.45
C VAL A 269 -22.63 29.20 -9.83
N ILE A 270 -23.58 29.14 -8.89
CA ILE A 270 -24.94 29.66 -9.10
C ILE A 270 -24.92 31.17 -9.32
N SER A 271 -24.17 31.91 -8.50
CA SER A 271 -24.11 33.37 -8.55
C SER A 271 -23.26 33.89 -9.71
N HIS A 272 -22.17 33.19 -10.03
CA HIS A 272 -21.19 33.57 -11.04
C HIS A 272 -20.81 32.35 -11.90
N PRO A 273 -21.63 31.98 -12.89
CA PRO A 273 -21.39 30.81 -13.75
C PRO A 273 -20.03 30.83 -14.48
N ASP A 274 -19.47 32.02 -14.71
CA ASP A 274 -18.18 32.21 -15.38
C ASP A 274 -16.99 31.62 -14.58
N THR A 275 -17.19 31.35 -13.28
CA THR A 275 -16.15 30.85 -12.36
C THR A 275 -15.93 29.32 -12.43
N VAL A 276 -16.69 28.62 -13.28
CA VAL A 276 -16.62 27.16 -13.48
C VAL A 276 -15.21 26.64 -13.78
N GLY A 277 -14.37 27.43 -14.47
CA GLY A 277 -13.01 27.02 -14.83
C GLY A 277 -12.06 26.83 -13.63
N ASN A 278 -12.28 27.53 -12.52
CA ASN A 278 -11.51 27.30 -11.30
C ASN A 278 -12.26 27.78 -10.04
N PRO A 279 -13.34 27.10 -9.63
CA PRO A 279 -14.23 27.58 -8.58
C PRO A 279 -13.49 27.73 -7.24
N MET A 280 -12.49 26.88 -6.98
CA MET A 280 -11.74 26.93 -5.72
C MET A 280 -10.93 28.22 -5.55
N PHE A 281 -10.20 28.65 -6.57
CA PHE A 281 -9.39 29.88 -6.48
C PHE A 281 -10.25 31.14 -6.60
N HIS A 282 -11.38 31.08 -7.29
CA HIS A 282 -12.33 32.20 -7.38
C HIS A 282 -13.12 32.45 -6.09
N LEU A 283 -13.19 31.49 -5.16
CA LEU A 283 -13.75 31.72 -3.82
C LEU A 283 -12.92 32.72 -3.00
N ALA A 284 -11.62 32.81 -3.26
CA ALA A 284 -10.74 33.70 -2.52
C ALA A 284 -10.79 35.13 -3.11
N PRO A 285 -10.92 36.15 -2.24
CA PRO A 285 -10.69 37.54 -2.65
C PRO A 285 -9.31 37.70 -3.31
N PRO A 286 -9.12 38.66 -4.24
CA PRO A 286 -7.88 38.83 -5.00
C PRO A 286 -6.61 38.89 -4.13
N ALA A 287 -6.68 39.53 -2.95
CA ALA A 287 -5.56 39.63 -2.01
C ALA A 287 -5.13 38.28 -1.39
N LEU A 288 -6.02 37.30 -1.36
CA LEU A 288 -5.80 35.99 -0.74
C LEU A 288 -5.48 34.88 -1.77
N GLN A 289 -5.54 35.16 -3.07
CA GLN A 289 -5.28 34.15 -4.12
C GLN A 289 -3.83 33.61 -4.09
N ILE A 290 -2.83 34.49 -3.93
CA ILE A 290 -1.41 34.07 -3.83
C ILE A 290 -1.15 33.29 -2.53
N PRO A 291 -1.58 33.77 -1.33
CA PRO A 291 -1.50 32.95 -0.12
C PRO A 291 -2.19 31.60 -0.23
N LEU A 292 -3.38 31.54 -0.87
CA LEU A 292 -4.11 30.31 -1.10
C LEU A 292 -3.33 29.37 -2.04
N LEU A 293 -2.70 29.90 -3.10
CA LEU A 293 -1.86 29.12 -4.03
C LEU A 293 -0.68 28.46 -3.31
N ILE A 294 0.01 29.20 -2.44
CA ILE A 294 1.12 28.66 -1.65
C ILE A 294 0.61 27.55 -0.73
N LEU A 295 -0.48 27.79 0.00
CA LEU A 295 -1.05 26.82 0.92
C LEU A 295 -1.58 25.57 0.19
N ALA A 296 -2.24 25.75 -0.96
CA ALA A 296 -2.71 24.66 -1.81
C ALA A 296 -1.54 23.81 -2.32
N THR A 297 -0.44 24.44 -2.74
CA THR A 297 0.77 23.74 -3.16
C THR A 297 1.40 22.96 -2.00
N MET A 298 1.41 23.52 -0.78
CA MET A 298 1.86 22.79 0.41
C MET A 298 0.94 21.61 0.75
N ALA A 299 -0.38 21.78 0.64
CA ALA A 299 -1.35 20.71 0.88
C ALA A 299 -1.21 19.57 -0.15
N THR A 300 -0.95 19.88 -1.43
CA THR A 300 -0.78 18.88 -2.49
C THR A 300 0.58 18.19 -2.43
N VAL A 301 1.61 18.87 -1.93
CA VAL A 301 2.88 18.23 -1.52
C VAL A 301 2.59 17.18 -0.45
N ILE A 302 1.82 17.52 0.59
CA ILE A 302 1.48 16.59 1.68
C ILE A 302 0.62 15.43 1.16
N ALA A 303 -0.37 15.69 0.32
CA ALA A 303 -1.19 14.68 -0.34
C ALA A 303 -0.34 13.68 -1.15
N SER A 304 0.61 14.20 -1.94
CA SER A 304 1.52 13.36 -2.74
C SER A 304 2.39 12.46 -1.85
N GLN A 305 2.87 12.98 -0.72
CA GLN A 305 3.67 12.22 0.25
C GLN A 305 2.89 11.04 0.85
N ALA A 306 1.62 11.25 1.20
CA ALA A 306 0.74 10.20 1.72
C ALA A 306 0.65 9.02 0.76
N VAL A 307 0.33 9.30 -0.51
CA VAL A 307 0.15 8.26 -1.52
C VAL A 307 1.46 7.55 -1.87
N ILE A 308 2.58 8.26 -1.93
CA ILE A 308 3.92 7.65 -2.13
C ILE A 308 4.25 6.71 -0.96
N SER A 309 3.99 7.12 0.28
CA SER A 309 4.15 6.28 1.47
C SER A 309 3.21 5.06 1.47
N GLY A 310 1.96 5.24 1.03
CA GLY A 310 1.00 4.17 0.81
C GLY A 310 1.51 3.14 -0.20
N ALA A 311 2.12 3.59 -1.30
CA ALA A 311 2.72 2.71 -2.31
C ALA A 311 3.88 1.89 -1.72
N PHE A 312 4.76 2.49 -0.90
CA PHE A 312 5.82 1.77 -0.19
C PHE A 312 5.27 0.70 0.76
N SER A 313 4.23 1.05 1.52
CA SER A 313 3.55 0.13 2.44
C SER A 313 2.93 -1.05 1.69
N LEU A 314 2.29 -0.78 0.56
CA LEU A 314 1.71 -1.79 -0.33
C LEU A 314 2.80 -2.68 -0.96
N THR A 315 3.95 -2.13 -1.37
CA THR A 315 5.09 -2.94 -1.85
C THR A 315 5.55 -3.92 -0.78
N ARG A 316 5.73 -3.44 0.46
CA ARG A 316 6.13 -4.30 1.58
C ARG A 316 5.12 -5.40 1.83
N GLN A 317 3.82 -5.09 1.84
CA GLN A 317 2.76 -6.09 1.98
C GLN A 317 2.80 -7.12 0.83
N ALA A 318 3.01 -6.67 -0.41
CA ALA A 318 3.16 -7.56 -1.56
C ALA A 318 4.38 -8.49 -1.44
N ILE A 319 5.51 -8.00 -0.93
CA ILE A 319 6.70 -8.82 -0.65
C ILE A 319 6.39 -9.87 0.42
N HIS A 320 5.71 -9.49 1.51
CA HIS A 320 5.32 -10.42 2.58
C HIS A 320 4.35 -11.52 2.11
N LEU A 321 3.46 -11.17 1.18
CA LEU A 321 2.55 -12.12 0.54
C LEU A 321 3.19 -12.93 -0.60
N ASN A 322 4.50 -12.76 -0.84
CA ASN A 322 5.23 -13.40 -1.94
C ASN A 322 4.61 -13.10 -3.32
N LEU A 323 4.06 -11.90 -3.49
CA LEU A 323 3.58 -11.35 -4.76
C LEU A 323 4.68 -10.60 -5.51
N LEU A 324 5.66 -10.03 -4.80
CA LEU A 324 6.81 -9.35 -5.39
C LEU A 324 8.14 -9.89 -4.83
N PRO A 325 9.23 -9.79 -5.62
CA PRO A 325 10.58 -10.11 -5.17
C PRO A 325 10.99 -9.18 -4.02
N ARG A 326 11.89 -9.68 -3.16
CA ARG A 326 12.49 -8.87 -2.09
C ARG A 326 13.23 -7.66 -2.66
N MET A 327 12.92 -6.50 -2.12
CA MET A 327 13.59 -5.24 -2.45
C MET A 327 14.31 -4.69 -1.22
N LEU A 328 15.24 -3.76 -1.43
CA LEU A 328 15.90 -3.07 -0.34
C LEU A 328 14.88 -2.15 0.36
N ILE A 329 14.57 -2.45 1.62
CA ILE A 329 13.71 -1.65 2.48
C ILE A 329 14.61 -0.94 3.49
N ARG A 330 14.61 0.40 3.49
CA ARG A 330 15.29 1.20 4.50
C ARG A 330 14.24 1.73 5.49
N HIS A 331 14.39 1.41 6.77
CA HIS A 331 13.54 1.99 7.80
C HIS A 331 14.02 3.41 8.11
N THR A 332 13.13 4.40 7.96
CA THR A 332 13.46 5.81 8.18
C THR A 332 13.23 6.25 9.63
N SER A 333 12.50 5.45 10.42
CA SER A 333 12.37 5.62 11.87
C SER A 333 12.64 4.32 12.64
N ARG A 334 13.25 4.48 13.83
CA ARG A 334 13.49 3.38 14.78
C ARG A 334 12.25 3.07 15.64
N SER A 335 11.31 4.00 15.75
CA SER A 335 10.12 3.86 16.60
C SER A 335 8.87 3.39 15.83
N GLU A 336 8.79 3.67 14.52
CA GLU A 336 7.59 3.44 13.71
C GLU A 336 7.86 2.43 12.58
N ALA A 337 7.32 1.22 12.72
CA ALA A 337 7.48 0.14 11.75
C ALA A 337 7.00 0.53 10.33
N GLY A 338 6.02 1.43 10.23
CA GLY A 338 5.42 1.88 8.99
C GLY A 338 6.25 2.91 8.21
N GLN A 339 7.28 3.51 8.80
CA GLN A 339 8.11 4.50 8.12
C GLN A 339 9.24 3.81 7.35
N ILE A 340 8.96 3.53 6.09
CA ILE A 340 9.84 2.78 5.19
C ILE A 340 10.12 3.57 3.92
N TYR A 341 11.32 3.43 3.40
CA TYR A 341 11.75 3.99 2.13
C TYR A 341 12.22 2.85 1.21
N LEU A 342 11.63 2.80 0.01
CA LEU A 342 11.99 1.84 -1.05
C LEU A 342 12.59 2.59 -2.24
N PRO A 343 13.93 2.64 -2.40
CA PRO A 343 14.60 3.45 -3.42
C PRO A 343 14.14 3.15 -4.85
N LEU A 344 13.95 1.87 -5.18
CA LEU A 344 13.52 1.45 -6.52
C LEU A 344 12.10 1.94 -6.84
N ILE A 345 11.17 1.75 -5.89
CA ILE A 345 9.78 2.19 -6.07
C ILE A 345 9.71 3.71 -6.17
N ASN A 346 10.49 4.42 -5.35
CA ASN A 346 10.61 5.87 -5.42
C ASN A 346 11.05 6.35 -6.82
N LEU A 347 12.07 5.72 -7.38
CA LEU A 347 12.61 6.06 -8.70
C LEU A 347 11.60 5.77 -9.81
N LEU A 348 10.93 4.62 -9.76
CA LEU A 348 9.91 4.25 -10.74
C LEU A 348 8.72 5.20 -10.70
N LEU A 349 8.23 5.54 -9.50
CA LEU A 349 7.15 6.51 -9.32
C LEU A 349 7.59 7.90 -9.81
N PHE A 350 8.80 8.36 -9.48
CA PHE A 350 9.31 9.64 -9.96
C PHE A 350 9.26 9.76 -11.49
N PHE A 351 9.83 8.79 -12.21
CA PHE A 351 9.82 8.84 -13.67
C PHE A 351 8.41 8.71 -14.26
N ALA A 352 7.55 7.87 -13.67
CA ALA A 352 6.18 7.72 -14.14
C ALA A 352 5.34 8.99 -13.94
N VAL A 353 5.44 9.62 -12.76
CA VAL A 353 4.76 10.89 -12.43
C VAL A 353 5.26 12.02 -13.33
N MET A 354 6.58 12.16 -13.50
CA MET A 354 7.16 13.19 -14.37
C MET A 354 6.74 13.00 -15.83
N ALA A 355 6.75 11.77 -16.33
CA ALA A 355 6.26 11.48 -17.68
C ALA A 355 4.79 11.90 -17.82
N LEU A 356 3.95 11.59 -16.82
CA LEU A 356 2.54 11.94 -16.85
C LEU A 356 2.32 13.47 -16.90
N VAL A 357 3.06 14.24 -16.12
CA VAL A 357 2.99 15.72 -16.14
C VAL A 357 3.40 16.31 -17.49
N PHE A 358 4.41 15.74 -18.15
CA PHE A 358 4.84 16.20 -19.47
C PHE A 358 3.91 15.74 -20.61
N LEU A 359 3.29 14.56 -20.48
CA LEU A 359 2.34 14.04 -21.47
C LEU A 359 0.96 14.74 -21.35
N PHE A 360 0.57 15.16 -20.15
CA PHE A 360 -0.73 15.76 -19.85
C PHE A 360 -0.55 17.10 -19.12
N PRO A 361 -0.33 18.20 -19.86
CA PRO A 361 0.01 19.50 -19.28
C PRO A 361 -1.16 20.24 -18.62
N SER A 362 -2.37 19.66 -18.55
CA SER A 362 -3.51 20.22 -17.78
C SER A 362 -4.16 19.17 -16.90
N SER A 363 -4.69 19.62 -15.76
CA SER A 363 -5.37 18.77 -14.78
C SER A 363 -6.67 18.18 -15.33
N GLU A 364 -7.35 18.87 -16.27
CA GLU A 364 -8.58 18.39 -16.92
C GLU A 364 -8.32 17.10 -17.73
N TYR A 365 -7.25 17.07 -18.53
CA TYR A 365 -6.89 15.85 -19.26
C TYR A 365 -6.53 14.71 -18.31
N LEU A 366 -5.82 15.05 -17.22
CA LEU A 366 -5.40 14.07 -16.24
C LEU A 366 -6.57 13.50 -15.43
N ALA A 367 -7.54 14.34 -15.08
CA ALA A 367 -8.78 13.95 -14.43
C ALA A 367 -9.58 12.93 -15.27
N ASN A 368 -9.55 13.05 -16.60
CA ASN A 368 -10.19 12.09 -17.50
C ASN A 368 -9.49 10.72 -17.51
N ALA A 369 -8.17 10.67 -17.29
CA ALA A 369 -7.40 9.43 -17.22
C ALA A 369 -7.50 8.71 -15.87
N TYR A 370 -7.91 9.41 -14.82
CA TYR A 370 -7.71 8.98 -13.43
C TYR A 370 -8.79 8.05 -12.86
N GLY A 371 -10.07 8.39 -13.07
CA GLY A 371 -11.16 7.81 -12.29
C GLY A 371 -11.38 6.29 -12.41
N LEU A 372 -10.85 5.64 -13.45
CA LEU A 372 -11.04 4.20 -13.65
C LEU A 372 -10.21 3.34 -12.68
N ALA A 373 -8.95 3.70 -12.40
CA ALA A 373 -8.15 2.96 -11.42
C ALA A 373 -8.75 3.03 -10.01
N VAL A 374 -9.19 4.23 -9.62
CA VAL A 374 -9.79 4.48 -8.32
C VAL A 374 -11.09 3.70 -8.18
N THR A 375 -12.04 3.85 -9.11
CA THR A 375 -13.31 3.10 -9.07
C THR A 375 -13.12 1.59 -9.11
N GLY A 376 -12.17 1.10 -9.91
CA GLY A 376 -11.84 -0.33 -9.94
C GLY A 376 -11.34 -0.81 -8.57
N THR A 377 -10.49 -0.02 -7.92
CA THR A 377 -9.99 -0.33 -6.57
C THR A 377 -11.12 -0.30 -5.54
N LEU A 378 -12.02 0.69 -5.58
CA LEU A 378 -13.19 0.79 -4.72
C LEU A 378 -14.05 -0.49 -4.80
N VAL A 379 -14.43 -0.90 -6.01
CA VAL A 379 -15.25 -2.09 -6.25
C VAL A 379 -14.53 -3.35 -5.77
N LEU A 380 -13.23 -3.50 -6.05
CA LEU A 380 -12.46 -4.67 -5.61
C LEU A 380 -12.35 -4.75 -4.08
N VAL A 381 -12.14 -3.63 -3.41
CA VAL A 381 -12.15 -3.56 -1.94
C VAL A 381 -13.51 -3.98 -1.40
N SER A 382 -14.61 -3.52 -2.01
CA SER A 382 -15.98 -3.91 -1.61
C SER A 382 -16.22 -5.42 -1.77
N ILE A 383 -15.77 -6.02 -2.88
CA ILE A 383 -15.89 -7.47 -3.11
C ILE A 383 -15.12 -8.25 -2.05
N ILE A 384 -13.85 -7.91 -1.83
CA ILE A 384 -13.00 -8.62 -0.85
C ILE A 384 -13.52 -8.39 0.57
N PHE A 385 -14.01 -7.18 0.89
CA PHE A 385 -14.61 -6.88 2.18
C PHE A 385 -15.88 -7.68 2.44
N LEU A 386 -16.78 -7.83 1.45
CA LEU A 386 -17.98 -8.67 1.59
C LEU A 386 -17.62 -10.15 1.84
N ILE A 387 -16.59 -10.66 1.15
CA ILE A 387 -16.05 -12.00 1.39
C ILE A 387 -15.52 -12.09 2.82
N TYR A 388 -14.72 -11.12 3.26
CA TYR A 388 -14.22 -11.05 4.64
C TYR A 388 -15.34 -10.98 5.68
N ALA A 389 -16.34 -10.14 5.48
CA ALA A 389 -17.47 -9.98 6.38
C ALA A 389 -18.31 -11.27 6.47
N HIS A 390 -18.44 -12.02 5.38
CA HIS A 390 -19.08 -13.33 5.38
C HIS A 390 -18.29 -14.37 6.19
N PHE A 391 -16.99 -14.52 5.94
CA PHE A 391 -16.18 -15.58 6.56
C PHE A 391 -15.67 -15.27 7.97
N THR A 392 -15.56 -13.99 8.33
CA THR A 392 -14.94 -13.56 9.59
C THR A 392 -15.95 -12.93 10.53
N TRP A 393 -16.83 -12.06 10.01
CA TRP A 393 -17.86 -11.40 10.81
C TRP A 393 -19.20 -12.15 10.80
N ASN A 394 -19.29 -13.28 10.07
CA ASN A 394 -20.49 -14.08 9.90
C ASN A 394 -21.72 -13.23 9.54
N TRP A 395 -21.55 -12.28 8.60
CA TRP A 395 -22.67 -11.46 8.15
C TRP A 395 -23.74 -12.31 7.46
N ASP A 396 -24.97 -12.14 7.93
CA ASP A 396 -26.16 -12.66 7.27
C ASP A 396 -26.33 -12.05 5.88
N TRP A 397 -27.06 -12.77 5.01
CA TRP A 397 -27.30 -12.34 3.63
C TRP A 397 -27.93 -10.94 3.53
N TRP A 398 -28.81 -10.55 4.47
CA TRP A 398 -29.48 -9.25 4.44
C TRP A 398 -28.52 -8.07 4.69
N ARG A 399 -27.50 -8.23 5.56
CA ARG A 399 -26.48 -7.20 5.81
C ARG A 399 -25.61 -6.99 4.58
N SER A 400 -25.23 -8.09 3.94
CA SER A 400 -24.49 -8.07 2.68
C SER A 400 -25.31 -7.45 1.54
N SER A 401 -26.61 -7.76 1.46
CA SER A 401 -27.52 -7.14 0.49
C SER A 401 -27.68 -5.64 0.73
N LEU A 402 -27.78 -5.21 1.99
CA LEU A 402 -27.86 -3.79 2.35
C LEU A 402 -26.60 -3.04 1.94
N PHE A 403 -25.42 -3.60 2.25
CA PHE A 403 -24.15 -3.03 1.80
C PHE A 403 -24.07 -2.96 0.27
N PHE A 404 -24.45 -4.03 -0.41
CA PHE A 404 -24.45 -4.06 -1.87
C PHE A 404 -25.39 -2.99 -2.45
N LEU A 405 -26.60 -2.84 -1.92
CA LEU A 405 -27.58 -1.87 -2.42
C LEU A 405 -27.12 -0.43 -2.23
N PHE A 406 -26.63 -0.06 -1.03
CA PHE A 406 -26.33 1.34 -0.71
C PHE A 406 -24.89 1.76 -1.05
N ILE A 407 -23.96 0.81 -1.22
CA ILE A 407 -22.55 1.11 -1.48
C ILE A 407 -22.09 0.44 -2.77
N GLY A 408 -22.34 -0.87 -2.92
CA GLY A 408 -21.92 -1.62 -4.10
C GLY A 408 -22.53 -1.10 -5.41
N VAL A 409 -23.84 -0.83 -5.44
CA VAL A 409 -24.53 -0.32 -6.63
C VAL A 409 -23.99 1.04 -7.05
N PRO A 410 -23.90 2.08 -6.17
CA PRO A 410 -23.25 3.35 -6.52
C PRO A 410 -21.82 3.19 -7.05
N GLU A 411 -21.00 2.31 -6.45
CA GLU A 411 -19.63 2.06 -6.92
C GLU A 411 -19.58 1.44 -8.32
N VAL A 412 -20.48 0.50 -8.62
CA VAL A 412 -20.58 -0.09 -9.95
C VAL A 412 -21.00 0.96 -10.98
N PHE A 413 -21.92 1.87 -10.63
CA PHE A 413 -22.29 2.98 -11.50
C PHE A 413 -21.13 3.97 -11.71
N LEU A 414 -20.35 4.29 -10.67
CA LEU A 414 -19.14 5.11 -10.80
C LEU A 414 -18.11 4.43 -11.74
N LEU A 415 -17.89 3.13 -11.59
CA LEU A 415 -16.99 2.37 -12.46
C LEU A 415 -17.50 2.35 -13.91
N ALA A 416 -18.79 2.11 -14.10
CA ALA A 416 -19.42 2.12 -15.42
C ALA A 416 -19.28 3.49 -16.10
N ALA A 417 -19.52 4.58 -15.36
CA ALA A 417 -19.35 5.95 -15.86
C ALA A 417 -17.89 6.21 -16.28
N ASN A 418 -16.91 5.80 -15.48
CA ASN A 418 -15.49 5.98 -15.78
C ASN A 418 -14.98 5.10 -16.93
N THR A 419 -15.66 3.99 -17.23
CA THR A 419 -15.33 3.12 -18.38
C THR A 419 -15.47 3.89 -19.70
N THR A 420 -16.37 4.86 -19.79
CA THR A 420 -16.51 5.72 -20.99
C THR A 420 -15.26 6.56 -21.28
N LYS A 421 -14.42 6.81 -20.27
CA LYS A 421 -13.21 7.63 -20.36
C LYS A 421 -11.95 6.83 -20.73
N ILE A 422 -12.06 5.52 -20.99
CA ILE A 422 -10.91 4.68 -21.37
C ILE A 422 -10.15 5.28 -22.56
N LEU A 423 -10.87 5.69 -23.61
CA LEU A 423 -10.26 6.27 -24.81
C LEU A 423 -9.69 7.67 -24.59
N ALA A 424 -10.17 8.38 -23.56
CA ALA A 424 -9.72 9.73 -23.21
C ALA A 424 -8.49 9.76 -22.28
N GLY A 425 -7.89 8.59 -22.00
CA GLY A 425 -6.69 8.47 -21.16
C GLY A 425 -6.80 7.43 -20.06
N GLY A 426 -8.01 6.92 -19.76
CA GLY A 426 -8.24 5.92 -18.70
C GLY A 426 -7.52 4.58 -18.90
N TRP A 427 -6.94 4.35 -20.08
CA TRP A 427 -6.10 3.19 -20.38
C TRP A 427 -4.72 3.23 -19.70
N ILE A 428 -4.20 4.41 -19.32
CA ILE A 428 -2.85 4.55 -18.74
C ILE A 428 -2.74 3.85 -17.37
N PRO A 429 -3.59 4.14 -16.36
CA PRO A 429 -3.54 3.41 -15.09
C PRO A 429 -3.76 1.90 -15.27
N LEU A 430 -4.63 1.51 -16.21
CA LEU A 430 -4.89 0.10 -16.51
C LEU A 430 -3.67 -0.60 -17.10
N LEU A 431 -2.92 0.07 -17.97
CA LEU A 431 -1.68 -0.46 -18.53
C LEU A 431 -0.63 -0.65 -17.44
N ILE A 432 -0.46 0.33 -16.56
CA ILE A 432 0.44 0.22 -15.39
C ILE A 432 0.02 -0.97 -14.52
N ALA A 433 -1.27 -1.08 -14.21
CA ALA A 433 -1.80 -2.18 -13.43
C ALA A 433 -1.58 -3.55 -14.12
N ALA A 434 -1.81 -3.64 -15.44
CA ALA A 434 -1.61 -4.87 -16.21
C ALA A 434 -0.13 -5.31 -16.22
N ILE A 435 0.80 -4.36 -16.35
CA ILE A 435 2.24 -4.62 -16.26
C ILE A 435 2.58 -5.16 -14.86
N LEU A 436 2.11 -4.51 -13.79
CA LEU A 436 2.38 -4.95 -12.41
C LEU A 436 1.77 -6.32 -12.10
N ILE A 437 0.53 -6.58 -12.54
CA ILE A 437 -0.11 -7.90 -12.41
C ILE A 437 0.74 -8.96 -13.13
N LEU A 438 1.25 -8.66 -14.33
CA LEU A 438 2.13 -9.57 -15.04
C LEU A 438 3.40 -9.90 -14.23
N PHE A 439 4.05 -8.89 -13.64
CA PHE A 439 5.20 -9.10 -12.74
C PHE A 439 4.82 -9.98 -11.54
N MET A 440 3.70 -9.71 -10.89
CA MET A 440 3.23 -10.50 -9.74
C MET A 440 2.91 -11.95 -10.11
N LEU A 441 2.24 -12.18 -11.24
CA LEU A 441 1.90 -13.53 -11.71
C LEU A 441 3.15 -14.34 -12.08
N VAL A 442 4.12 -13.72 -12.77
CA VAL A 442 5.38 -14.36 -13.12
C VAL A 442 6.21 -14.68 -11.87
N TRP A 443 6.24 -13.76 -10.90
CA TRP A 443 6.90 -13.97 -9.61
C TRP A 443 6.27 -15.11 -8.81
N GLN A 444 4.94 -15.12 -8.67
CA GLN A 444 4.21 -16.14 -7.94
C GLN A 444 4.39 -17.53 -8.60
N TRP A 445 4.33 -17.59 -9.94
CA TRP A 445 4.60 -18.81 -10.68
C TRP A 445 6.02 -19.32 -10.45
N GLY A 446 7.04 -18.49 -10.65
CA GLY A 446 8.44 -18.89 -10.53
C GLY A 446 8.83 -19.25 -9.10
N SER A 447 8.39 -18.48 -8.11
CA SER A 447 8.62 -18.77 -6.70
C SER A 447 7.95 -20.08 -6.25
N THR A 448 6.77 -20.40 -6.77
CA THR A 448 6.10 -21.69 -6.50
C THR A 448 6.87 -22.85 -7.12
N GLN A 449 7.38 -22.70 -8.35
CA GLN A 449 8.22 -23.70 -9.01
C GLN A 449 9.51 -23.96 -8.23
N VAL A 450 10.22 -22.90 -7.84
CA VAL A 450 11.44 -22.99 -7.03
C VAL A 450 11.15 -23.66 -5.69
N ARG A 451 10.10 -23.23 -4.97
CA ARG A 451 9.73 -23.83 -3.68
C ARG A 451 9.43 -25.32 -3.80
N THR A 452 8.73 -25.73 -4.85
CA THR A 452 8.36 -27.14 -5.06
C THR A 452 9.58 -27.99 -5.36
N ARG A 453 10.44 -27.56 -6.30
CA ARG A 453 11.66 -28.29 -6.64
C ARG A 453 12.68 -28.29 -5.50
N ARG A 454 12.80 -27.18 -4.77
CA ARG A 454 13.63 -27.09 -3.58
C ARG A 454 13.18 -28.07 -2.49
N ARG A 455 11.88 -28.16 -2.22
CA ARG A 455 11.34 -29.13 -1.25
C ARG A 455 11.62 -30.58 -1.65
N LEU A 456 11.59 -30.88 -2.95
CA LEU A 456 11.94 -32.21 -3.46
C LEU A 456 13.44 -32.52 -3.27
N LEU A 457 14.32 -31.53 -3.43
CA LEU A 457 15.76 -31.68 -3.18
C LEU A 457 16.10 -31.78 -1.70
N GLU A 458 15.42 -31.03 -0.84
CA GLU A 458 15.66 -31.01 0.60
C GLU A 458 15.14 -32.27 1.32
N GLY A 459 14.10 -32.92 0.79
CA GLY A 459 13.48 -34.08 1.46
C GLY A 459 12.83 -33.73 2.81
N GLY A 460 12.31 -34.75 3.49
CA GLY A 460 11.74 -34.61 4.83
C GLY A 460 12.81 -34.76 5.91
N LEU A 461 12.78 -33.90 6.94
CA LEU A 461 13.76 -33.96 8.04
C LEU A 461 13.69 -35.29 8.78
N ASP A 462 12.48 -35.74 9.16
CA ASP A 462 12.28 -37.00 9.90
C ASP A 462 12.81 -38.22 9.13
N HIS A 463 12.55 -38.27 7.82
CA HIS A 463 13.05 -39.34 6.97
C HIS A 463 14.58 -39.33 6.86
N PHE A 464 15.18 -38.14 6.77
CA PHE A 464 16.63 -38.01 6.74
C PHE A 464 17.25 -38.44 8.07
N LEU A 465 16.69 -38.00 9.21
CA LEU A 465 17.16 -38.41 10.54
C LEU A 465 17.08 -39.93 10.71
N ALA A 466 15.98 -40.56 10.31
CA ALA A 466 15.83 -42.02 10.34
C ALA A 466 16.85 -42.75 9.44
N SER A 467 17.28 -42.13 8.34
CA SER A 467 18.28 -42.72 7.43
C SER A 467 19.73 -42.52 7.86
N LEU A 468 20.00 -41.72 8.91
CA LEU A 468 21.38 -41.42 9.34
C LEU A 468 22.11 -42.66 9.87
N ASP A 469 21.40 -43.53 10.57
CA ASP A 469 21.97 -44.77 11.11
C ASP A 469 22.40 -45.73 9.98
N ASP A 470 21.58 -45.82 8.93
CA ASP A 470 21.88 -46.64 7.75
C ASP A 470 23.03 -46.06 6.90
N LEU A 471 23.10 -44.72 6.79
CA LEU A 471 24.14 -44.03 6.02
C LEU A 471 25.52 -44.07 6.71
N GLY A 472 25.56 -44.20 8.03
CA GLY A 472 26.79 -44.30 8.83
C GLY A 472 27.84 -43.21 8.57
N PRO A 473 27.50 -41.90 8.54
CA PRO A 473 28.46 -40.85 8.20
C PRO A 473 29.56 -40.71 9.27
N HIS A 474 30.77 -40.38 8.83
CA HIS A 474 31.90 -40.17 9.72
C HIS A 474 31.68 -38.94 10.62
N ARG A 475 31.76 -39.13 11.95
CA ARG A 475 31.58 -38.07 12.95
C ARG A 475 32.86 -37.24 13.07
N VAL A 476 32.79 -35.97 12.68
CA VAL A 476 33.90 -35.00 12.78
C VAL A 476 33.72 -34.16 14.05
N PRO A 477 34.76 -33.94 14.88
CA PRO A 477 34.63 -33.12 16.07
C PRO A 477 34.33 -31.66 15.73
N GLY A 478 33.46 -31.03 16.54
CA GLY A 478 33.13 -29.61 16.45
C GLY A 478 31.64 -29.34 16.29
N VAL A 479 31.31 -28.05 16.17
CA VAL A 479 29.93 -27.55 16.07
C VAL A 479 29.67 -27.03 14.66
N ALA A 480 28.62 -27.55 14.01
CA ALA A 480 28.17 -27.06 12.72
C ALA A 480 26.79 -26.42 12.82
N VAL A 481 26.68 -25.17 12.36
CA VAL A 481 25.44 -24.40 12.39
C VAL A 481 24.88 -24.28 10.99
N PHE A 482 23.63 -24.70 10.81
CA PHE A 482 22.91 -24.67 9.53
C PHE A 482 21.68 -23.76 9.62
N PRO A 483 21.77 -22.51 9.14
CA PRO A 483 20.61 -21.65 9.02
C PRO A 483 19.62 -22.22 7.99
N HIS A 484 18.38 -22.45 8.42
CA HIS A 484 17.35 -23.06 7.58
C HIS A 484 15.97 -22.43 7.82
N HIS A 485 15.15 -22.36 6.77
CA HIS A 485 13.90 -21.61 6.83
C HIS A 485 12.66 -22.48 7.14
N ASN A 486 12.76 -23.80 6.99
CA ASN A 486 11.63 -24.72 7.09
C ASN A 486 11.90 -25.80 8.14
N PRO A 487 11.06 -25.98 9.17
CA PRO A 487 11.25 -27.03 10.16
C PRO A 487 11.17 -28.45 9.57
N ASP A 488 10.32 -28.64 8.55
CA ASP A 488 9.99 -30.00 8.07
C ASP A 488 11.00 -30.56 7.05
N THR A 489 11.98 -29.78 6.60
CA THR A 489 12.90 -30.18 5.52
C THR A 489 14.36 -30.09 5.96
N VAL A 490 15.23 -30.88 5.34
CA VAL A 490 16.67 -30.89 5.66
C VAL A 490 17.36 -29.67 5.02
N PRO A 491 18.27 -28.98 5.71
CA PRO A 491 19.13 -27.99 5.08
C PRO A 491 19.94 -28.64 3.94
N LEU A 492 19.90 -28.10 2.72
CA LEU A 492 20.63 -28.67 1.56
C LEU A 492 22.12 -28.85 1.82
N ALA A 493 22.74 -27.90 2.55
CA ALA A 493 24.14 -27.99 2.94
C ALA A 493 24.40 -29.22 3.83
N LEU A 494 23.52 -29.52 4.78
CA LEU A 494 23.62 -30.70 5.66
C LEU A 494 23.47 -31.99 4.86
N LEU A 495 22.45 -32.05 4.00
CA LEU A 495 22.22 -33.18 3.11
C LEU A 495 23.47 -33.47 2.26
N LYS A 496 24.10 -32.43 1.73
CA LYS A 496 25.30 -32.55 0.89
C LYS A 496 26.55 -32.97 1.68
N CYS A 497 26.73 -32.49 2.91
CA CYS A 497 27.79 -32.94 3.79
C CYS A 497 27.70 -34.45 4.06
N VAL A 498 26.49 -34.97 4.28
CA VAL A 498 26.30 -36.40 4.54
C VAL A 498 26.38 -37.23 3.26
N ALA A 499 25.66 -36.83 2.20
CA ALA A 499 25.54 -37.62 0.98
C ALA A 499 26.79 -37.57 0.07
N ASP A 500 27.41 -36.39 -0.09
CA ASP A 500 28.53 -36.22 -1.02
C ASP A 500 29.89 -36.33 -0.31
N LEU A 501 29.98 -35.84 0.95
CA LEU A 501 31.24 -35.81 1.71
C LEU A 501 31.33 -36.91 2.76
N GLY A 502 30.25 -37.63 3.06
CA GLY A 502 30.23 -38.70 4.06
C GLY A 502 30.53 -38.24 5.49
N MET A 503 30.33 -36.95 5.80
CA MET A 503 30.72 -36.35 7.08
C MET A 503 29.53 -35.73 7.81
N LEU A 504 29.51 -35.87 9.13
CA LEU A 504 28.54 -35.22 10.03
C LEU A 504 29.28 -34.73 11.27
N HIS A 505 29.05 -33.49 11.70
CA HIS A 505 29.72 -32.98 12.91
C HIS A 505 29.14 -33.62 14.17
N SER A 506 29.93 -33.67 15.25
CA SER A 506 29.51 -34.19 16.55
C SER A 506 28.32 -33.41 17.13
N HIS A 507 28.28 -32.09 16.89
CA HIS A 507 27.14 -31.25 17.24
C HIS A 507 26.64 -30.47 16.03
N VAL A 508 25.36 -30.61 15.70
CA VAL A 508 24.70 -29.94 14.58
C VAL A 508 23.56 -29.09 15.12
N ILE A 509 23.58 -27.81 14.82
CA ILE A 509 22.54 -26.86 15.22
C ILE A 509 21.83 -26.39 13.96
N ILE A 510 20.55 -26.73 13.82
CA ILE A 510 19.69 -26.21 12.76
C ILE A 510 19.00 -24.95 13.30
N VAL A 511 19.25 -23.81 12.67
CA VAL A 511 18.77 -22.50 13.16
C VAL A 511 17.69 -21.95 12.25
N ARG A 512 16.52 -21.66 12.82
CA ARG A 512 15.43 -20.98 12.13
C ARG A 512 15.26 -19.56 12.65
N LEU A 513 15.24 -18.60 11.73
CA LEU A 513 14.92 -17.21 12.05
C LEU A 513 13.44 -16.94 11.72
N VAL A 514 12.68 -16.52 12.73
CA VAL A 514 11.26 -16.15 12.61
C VAL A 514 11.13 -14.65 12.86
N GLN A 515 10.77 -13.89 11.83
CA GLN A 515 10.50 -12.46 12.01
C GLN A 515 9.09 -12.21 12.56
N ARG A 516 8.98 -11.30 13.53
CA ARG A 516 7.72 -10.81 14.10
C ARG A 516 7.56 -9.31 13.79
N ASN A 517 6.30 -8.86 13.70
CA ASN A 517 5.95 -7.45 13.51
C ASN A 517 6.02 -6.65 14.83
N LEU A 518 7.07 -6.85 15.63
CA LEU A 518 7.38 -6.07 16.83
C LEU A 518 8.72 -5.36 16.63
N PRO A 519 8.95 -4.17 17.21
CA PRO A 519 10.22 -3.45 17.08
C PRO A 519 11.40 -4.29 17.54
N SER A 520 11.28 -4.86 18.72
CA SER A 520 12.27 -5.77 19.30
C SER A 520 11.56 -6.81 20.14
N ILE A 521 12.07 -8.04 20.12
CA ILE A 521 11.62 -9.11 21.01
C ILE A 521 12.56 -9.16 22.22
N PRO A 522 12.01 -9.16 23.46
CA PRO A 522 12.81 -9.32 24.67
C PRO A 522 13.68 -10.58 24.59
N GLU A 523 14.93 -10.50 25.05
CA GLU A 523 15.90 -11.61 24.97
C GLU A 523 15.39 -12.91 25.60
N THR A 524 14.52 -12.83 26.61
CA THR A 524 13.91 -13.99 27.28
C THR A 524 12.86 -14.74 26.45
N GLN A 525 12.31 -14.12 25.40
CA GLN A 525 11.32 -14.72 24.50
C GLN A 525 11.88 -14.91 23.09
N ARG A 526 13.16 -14.57 22.90
CA ARG A 526 13.81 -14.49 21.60
C ARG A 526 14.21 -15.87 21.07
N VAL A 527 14.42 -16.84 21.95
CA VAL A 527 14.89 -18.16 21.57
C VAL A 527 13.98 -19.24 22.15
N SER A 528 13.69 -20.26 21.33
CA SER A 528 13.14 -21.53 21.77
C SER A 528 13.97 -22.67 21.19
N VAL A 529 14.38 -23.59 22.05
CA VAL A 529 15.16 -24.78 21.69
C VAL A 529 14.22 -25.98 21.67
N ASP A 530 14.29 -26.78 20.62
CA ASP A 530 13.55 -28.04 20.49
C ASP A 530 14.54 -29.18 20.24
N LEU A 531 14.43 -30.23 21.06
CA LEU A 531 15.26 -31.43 20.94
C LEU A 531 14.54 -32.44 20.06
N LEU A 532 15.14 -32.75 18.91
CA LEU A 532 14.61 -33.70 17.95
C LEU A 532 14.82 -35.15 18.44
N GLY A 533 14.09 -35.58 19.46
CA GLY A 533 13.90 -36.98 19.86
C GLY A 533 15.15 -37.84 20.15
N SER A 534 14.92 -39.12 20.41
CA SER A 534 15.93 -40.08 20.92
C SER A 534 16.76 -40.80 19.85
N ALA A 535 16.61 -40.47 18.56
CA ALA A 535 17.25 -41.17 17.44
C ALA A 535 18.45 -40.40 16.82
N SER A 536 18.86 -39.27 17.41
CA SER A 536 19.85 -38.39 16.81
C SER A 536 20.78 -37.75 17.85
N ASP A 537 21.79 -38.52 18.27
CA ASP A 537 22.89 -37.99 19.09
C ASP A 537 23.55 -36.78 18.40
N GLY A 538 23.35 -35.60 18.99
CA GLY A 538 24.05 -34.36 18.65
C GLY A 538 23.34 -33.37 17.73
N ILE A 539 22.09 -33.59 17.31
CA ILE A 539 21.35 -32.65 16.43
C ILE A 539 20.30 -31.86 17.24
N VAL A 540 20.40 -30.53 17.22
CA VAL A 540 19.52 -29.61 17.97
C VAL A 540 18.83 -28.63 17.02
N TYR A 541 17.54 -28.37 17.26
CA TYR A 541 16.79 -27.36 16.54
C TYR A 541 16.63 -26.09 17.40
N VAL A 542 16.99 -24.94 16.84
CA VAL A 542 16.88 -23.65 17.54
C VAL A 542 16.06 -22.68 16.71
N GLU A 543 14.94 -22.23 17.26
CA GLU A 543 14.13 -21.16 16.69
C GLU A 543 14.46 -19.83 17.38
N ILE A 544 14.84 -18.84 16.57
CA ILE A 544 15.19 -17.49 16.99
C ILE A 544 14.14 -16.53 16.44
N GLN A 545 13.35 -15.95 17.32
CA GLN A 545 12.35 -14.94 16.99
C GLN A 545 12.98 -13.55 17.00
N LEU A 546 12.79 -12.75 15.95
CA LEU A 546 13.36 -11.40 15.85
C LEU A 546 12.31 -10.35 15.50
N GLY A 547 12.40 -9.18 16.12
CA GLY A 547 11.67 -7.99 15.71
C GLY A 547 12.22 -7.37 14.43
N TYR A 548 11.52 -6.39 13.85
CA TYR A 548 11.94 -5.75 12.60
C TYR A 548 13.17 -4.83 12.76
N ALA A 549 13.46 -4.36 13.97
CA ALA A 549 14.66 -3.57 14.27
C ALA A 549 15.76 -4.41 14.94
N ASP A 550 15.49 -5.69 15.24
CA ASP A 550 16.50 -6.59 15.81
C ASP A 550 17.51 -6.99 14.74
N GLU A 551 18.78 -7.04 15.14
CA GLU A 551 19.84 -7.51 14.29
C GLU A 551 19.73 -9.03 14.10
N GLN A 552 19.90 -9.51 12.86
CA GLN A 552 19.85 -10.95 12.55
C GLN A 552 21.17 -11.65 12.85
N ASP A 553 21.85 -11.27 13.94
CA ASP A 553 23.12 -11.84 14.37
C ASP A 553 22.91 -13.28 14.87
N ILE A 554 23.15 -14.26 14.00
CA ILE A 554 22.99 -15.68 14.36
C ILE A 554 23.95 -16.07 15.50
N PRO A 555 25.26 -15.81 15.43
CA PRO A 555 26.19 -16.07 16.54
C PRO A 555 25.75 -15.44 17.86
N GLY A 556 25.38 -14.16 17.85
CA GLY A 556 24.96 -13.44 19.04
C GLY A 556 23.69 -14.03 19.68
N ASN A 557 22.68 -14.34 18.86
CA ASN A 557 21.44 -14.93 19.35
C ASN A 557 21.60 -16.39 19.80
N LEU A 558 22.50 -17.16 19.20
CA LEU A 558 22.84 -18.50 19.69
C LEU A 558 23.53 -18.47 21.06
N ARG A 559 24.37 -17.47 21.33
CA ARG A 559 24.95 -17.28 22.68
C ARG A 559 23.89 -16.94 23.73
N LEU A 560 22.78 -16.31 23.35
CA LEU A 560 21.63 -16.13 24.24
C LEU A 560 20.91 -17.47 24.51
N ALA A 561 20.81 -18.34 23.49
CA ALA A 561 20.26 -19.69 23.63
C ALA A 561 21.02 -20.52 24.67
N LEU A 562 22.37 -20.50 24.62
CA LEU A 562 23.25 -21.20 25.56
C LEU A 562 22.98 -20.81 27.03
N LYS A 563 22.57 -19.56 27.29
CA LYS A 563 22.29 -19.07 28.64
C LYS A 563 20.93 -19.53 29.17
N GLN A 564 20.05 -20.01 28.31
CA GLN A 564 18.65 -20.31 28.62
C GLN A 564 18.35 -21.81 28.68
N SER A 565 19.22 -22.66 28.12
CA SER A 565 19.06 -24.11 28.07
C SER A 565 20.37 -24.81 28.43
N GLU A 566 20.39 -25.59 29.52
CA GLU A 566 21.55 -26.41 29.93
C GLU A 566 21.89 -27.54 28.93
N GLU A 567 21.00 -27.81 27.98
CA GLU A 567 21.09 -28.88 26.99
C GLU A 567 21.95 -28.53 25.76
N LEU A 568 22.34 -27.26 25.57
CA LEU A 568 23.37 -26.85 24.61
C LEU A 568 24.68 -26.54 25.35
N ASP A 569 25.43 -27.56 25.76
CA ASP A 569 26.81 -27.37 26.23
C ASP A 569 27.79 -27.48 25.05
N VAL A 570 27.91 -26.41 24.25
CA VAL A 570 28.70 -26.39 23.02
C VAL A 570 29.51 -25.11 22.85
N ASP A 571 30.78 -25.26 22.46
CA ASP A 571 31.67 -24.13 22.16
C ASP A 571 31.34 -23.48 20.81
N LEU A 572 30.53 -22.42 20.85
CA LEU A 572 30.18 -21.63 19.67
C LEU A 572 31.36 -20.82 19.09
N ASP A 573 32.45 -20.64 19.83
CA ASP A 573 33.63 -19.92 19.32
C ASP A 573 34.44 -20.75 18.32
N GLN A 574 34.21 -22.07 18.28
CA GLN A 574 34.74 -22.97 17.23
C GLN A 574 33.69 -23.39 16.19
N ALA A 575 32.48 -22.82 16.23
CA ALA A 575 31.42 -23.20 15.32
C ALA A 575 31.73 -22.84 13.86
N THR A 576 31.46 -23.77 12.95
CA THR A 576 31.49 -23.56 11.49
C THR A 576 30.07 -23.38 10.98
N TYR A 577 29.84 -22.34 10.19
CA TYR A 577 28.52 -21.99 9.67
C TYR A 577 28.38 -22.45 8.23
N PHE A 578 27.36 -23.26 7.94
CA PHE A 578 27.10 -23.82 6.62
C PHE A 578 25.85 -23.18 6.01
N LEU A 579 26.03 -22.41 4.94
CA LEU A 579 24.93 -21.78 4.22
C LEU A 579 24.57 -22.58 2.98
N SER A 580 23.28 -22.91 2.87
CA SER A 580 22.71 -23.47 1.65
C SER A 580 22.52 -22.36 0.62
N ALA A 581 23.30 -22.37 -0.47
CA ALA A 581 23.10 -21.47 -1.60
C ALA A 581 22.45 -22.22 -2.76
N LEU A 582 21.39 -21.63 -3.33
CA LEU A 582 20.71 -22.17 -4.50
C LEU A 582 20.94 -21.23 -5.68
N THR A 583 21.64 -21.70 -6.71
CA THR A 583 21.81 -20.94 -7.95
C THR A 583 20.76 -21.36 -8.97
N LEU A 584 19.98 -20.40 -9.45
CA LEU A 584 18.92 -20.67 -10.43
C LEU A 584 19.47 -20.54 -11.85
N ARG A 585 19.34 -21.60 -12.65
CA ARG A 585 19.73 -21.63 -14.07
C ARG A 585 18.51 -21.95 -14.96
N PRO A 586 18.41 -21.37 -16.16
CA PRO A 586 17.35 -21.75 -17.10
C PRO A 586 17.55 -23.21 -17.56
N ALA A 587 16.49 -24.01 -17.58
CA ALA A 587 16.58 -25.40 -18.07
C ALA A 587 16.85 -25.49 -19.58
N ARG A 588 16.48 -24.47 -20.37
CA ARG A 588 16.77 -24.38 -21.81
C ARG A 588 17.09 -22.92 -22.21
N PRO A 589 18.25 -22.63 -22.83
CA PRO A 589 18.70 -21.25 -23.08
C PRO A 589 17.95 -20.51 -24.21
N HIS A 590 17.24 -21.19 -25.12
CA HIS A 590 16.61 -20.55 -26.29
C HIS A 590 15.24 -21.14 -26.61
N SER A 591 14.17 -20.69 -25.95
CA SER A 591 12.80 -20.95 -26.42
C SER A 591 11.96 -19.68 -26.32
N LEU A 592 11.17 -19.38 -27.37
CA LEU A 592 10.21 -18.27 -27.37
C LEU A 592 9.14 -18.41 -26.26
N ARG A 593 8.95 -19.61 -25.70
CA ARG A 593 8.11 -19.87 -24.51
C ARG A 593 8.83 -19.57 -23.17
N GLY A 594 10.11 -19.22 -23.20
CA GLY A 594 10.96 -18.97 -22.02
C GLY A 594 10.93 -17.54 -21.49
N TRP A 595 10.16 -16.62 -22.07
CA TRP A 595 10.15 -15.22 -21.63
C TRP A 595 9.72 -15.06 -20.16
N ARG A 596 8.75 -15.87 -19.69
CA ARG A 596 8.34 -15.88 -18.27
C ARG A 596 9.48 -16.33 -17.36
N GLN A 597 10.26 -17.31 -17.79
CA GLN A 597 11.46 -17.76 -17.08
C GLN A 597 12.55 -16.68 -17.08
N GLY A 598 12.79 -16.04 -18.23
CA GLY A 598 13.75 -14.94 -18.34
C GLY A 598 13.40 -13.76 -17.44
N LEU A 599 12.12 -13.37 -17.43
CA LEU A 599 11.62 -12.31 -16.55
C LEU A 599 11.77 -12.71 -15.07
N PHE A 600 11.36 -13.92 -14.68
CA PHE A 600 11.53 -14.43 -13.32
C PHE A 600 13.00 -14.45 -12.88
N LEU A 601 13.90 -14.95 -13.72
CA LEU A 601 15.34 -14.99 -13.42
C LEU A 601 15.96 -13.60 -13.34
N SER A 602 15.48 -12.64 -14.15
CA SER A 602 15.89 -11.23 -14.05
C SER A 602 15.43 -10.62 -12.72
N MET A 603 14.17 -10.83 -12.35
CA MET A 603 13.63 -10.41 -11.05
C MET A 603 14.37 -11.05 -9.87
N ASP A 604 14.75 -12.32 -10.01
CA ASP A 604 15.50 -13.04 -8.97
C ASP A 604 16.90 -12.50 -8.76
N ARG A 605 17.62 -12.22 -9.84
CA ARG A 605 18.96 -11.60 -9.80
C ARG A 605 18.95 -10.20 -9.18
N ASN A 606 17.87 -9.45 -9.39
CA ASN A 606 17.74 -8.08 -8.90
C ASN A 606 17.16 -8.00 -7.46
N GLN A 607 16.90 -9.14 -6.80
CA GLN A 607 16.48 -9.12 -5.40
C GLN A 607 17.59 -8.63 -4.47
N ALA A 608 17.18 -7.95 -3.40
CA ALA A 608 18.07 -7.66 -2.30
C ALA A 608 18.65 -8.97 -1.71
N THR A 609 19.98 -9.04 -1.64
CA THR A 609 20.73 -10.23 -1.19
C THR A 609 20.61 -10.41 0.32
N ARG A 610 20.52 -11.67 0.79
CA ARG A 610 20.44 -11.99 2.24
C ARG A 610 21.81 -11.98 2.95
N THR A 611 22.91 -12.01 2.20
CA THR A 611 24.20 -12.56 2.65
C THR A 611 25.01 -11.68 3.62
N GLU A 612 24.64 -10.42 3.85
CA GLU A 612 25.29 -9.57 4.87
C GLU A 612 24.49 -9.48 6.18
N THR A 613 23.28 -10.05 6.22
CA THR A 613 22.34 -9.82 7.33
C THR A 613 22.64 -10.68 8.55
N PHE A 614 23.18 -11.89 8.35
CA PHE A 614 23.35 -12.87 9.43
C PHE A 614 24.56 -12.64 10.34
N ARG A 615 25.39 -11.62 10.04
CA ARG A 615 26.66 -11.29 10.71
C ARG A 615 27.56 -12.49 10.97
N LEU A 616 27.57 -13.43 10.03
CA LEU A 616 28.36 -14.65 10.15
C LEU A 616 29.85 -14.32 9.99
N PRO A 617 30.75 -14.91 10.80
CA PRO A 617 32.18 -14.69 10.68
C PRO A 617 32.68 -15.19 9.30
N PRO A 618 33.26 -14.33 8.44
CA PRO A 618 33.66 -14.74 7.08
C PRO A 618 34.66 -15.90 7.08
N ALA A 619 35.61 -15.92 8.02
CA ALA A 619 36.63 -16.96 8.15
C ALA A 619 36.06 -18.34 8.57
N ARG A 620 34.82 -18.40 9.06
CA ARG A 620 34.16 -19.63 9.57
C ARG A 620 32.85 -19.94 8.84
N THR A 621 32.61 -19.32 7.68
CA THR A 621 31.39 -19.52 6.91
C THR A 621 31.70 -20.26 5.61
N VAL A 622 31.05 -21.41 5.42
CA VAL A 622 31.14 -22.23 4.21
C VAL A 622 29.81 -22.13 3.47
N VAL A 623 29.88 -21.78 2.18
CA VAL A 623 28.69 -21.72 1.31
C VAL A 623 28.67 -22.94 0.42
N LEU A 624 27.72 -23.85 0.66
CA LEU A 624 27.51 -25.02 -0.18
C LEU A 624 26.41 -24.73 -1.20
N GLY A 625 26.85 -24.59 -2.46
CA GLY A 625 25.99 -24.33 -3.59
C GLY A 625 25.38 -25.60 -4.19
N THR A 626 24.09 -25.52 -4.53
CA THR A 626 23.41 -26.48 -5.39
C THR A 626 22.74 -25.74 -6.55
N GLU A 627 22.93 -26.23 -7.76
CA GLU A 627 22.28 -25.67 -8.94
C GLU A 627 20.85 -26.22 -9.07
N LEU A 628 19.88 -25.33 -9.24
CA LEU A 628 18.52 -25.70 -9.59
C LEU A 628 18.18 -25.17 -10.99
N ARG A 629 17.92 -26.09 -11.91
CA ARG A 629 17.39 -25.76 -13.24
C ARG A 629 15.89 -25.49 -13.13
N ILE A 630 15.40 -24.39 -13.73
CA ILE A 630 13.97 -24.00 -13.76
C ILE A 630 13.37 -24.23 -15.14
#